data_AF-G3NIZ0-F1
#
_entry.id   AF-G3NIZ0-F1
#
_cell.length_a   1.000
_cell.length_b   1.000
_cell.length_c   1.000
_cell.angle_alpha   90.00
_cell.angle_beta   90.00
_cell.angle_gamma   90.00
#
_symmetry.space_group_name_H-M   'P 1'
#
loop_
_entity.id
_entity.type
_entity.pdbx_description
1 polymer ?
#
loop_
_entity_poly.entity_id
_entity_poly.type
_entity_poly.pdbx_seq_one_letter_code
_entity_poly.pdbx_strand_id
1 'polypeptide(L)'
;MLSKLDDCIEYVSSHPNFKDYPVYLAKFKQCLSRAMHFMKIHIVNTMQHLTSQLTKRDPMGLTNADNAFTLYYVKYRAAAPKVRSLIEQIEQRAEKVPEYHQLLDDIHQCYLDQRELLLSPSITSTITDLTKQNSKDHCALVRSGCAFMVHVCQDEHQLYNEFFSKPTPKLDELLEKLCLSLYDVLRPLIIHVVHLETLSELCGILKNEMLEDHVHNNASQLGAFDTVVKQMLEDVQERLVYRTHIYIHTDII
;
A
#
# COMPACT_ATOMS: atom_id res chain seq x y z
N MET A 1 -15.64 25.45 12.44
CA MET A 1 -17.06 25.14 12.74
C MET A 1 -17.16 23.87 13.57
N LEU A 2 -16.43 22.80 13.23
CA LEU A 2 -16.32 21.57 14.04
C LEU A 2 -15.76 21.83 15.43
N SER A 3 -14.68 22.61 15.56
CA SER A 3 -14.11 23.01 16.86
C SER A 3 -15.14 23.62 17.81
N LYS A 4 -15.94 24.57 17.31
CA LYS A 4 -17.03 25.17 18.11
C LYS A 4 -18.08 24.15 18.54
N LEU A 5 -18.33 23.12 17.73
CA LEU A 5 -19.29 22.06 18.05
C LEU A 5 -18.74 21.13 19.14
N ASP A 6 -17.43 20.84 19.09
CA ASP A 6 -16.70 20.12 20.13
C ASP A 6 -16.73 20.91 21.45
N ASP A 7 -16.42 22.21 21.41
CA ASP A 7 -16.47 23.11 22.57
C ASP A 7 -17.88 23.15 23.20
N CYS A 8 -18.92 23.19 22.37
CA CYS A 8 -20.31 23.14 22.85
C CYS A 8 -20.65 21.80 23.51
N ILE A 9 -20.20 20.67 22.94
CA ILE A 9 -20.43 19.35 23.52
C ILE A 9 -19.70 19.22 24.86
N GLU A 10 -18.46 19.68 24.95
CA GLU A 10 -17.67 19.68 26.18
C GLU A 10 -18.29 20.57 27.25
N TYR A 11 -18.70 21.78 26.88
CA TYR A 11 -19.39 22.71 27.78
C TYR A 11 -20.70 22.14 28.32
N VAL A 12 -21.54 21.55 27.45
CA VAL A 12 -22.80 20.95 27.90
C VAL A 12 -22.52 19.74 28.77
N SER A 13 -21.55 18.89 28.41
CA SER A 13 -21.15 17.70 29.17
C SER A 13 -20.62 18.00 30.57
N SER A 14 -19.96 19.14 30.76
CA SER A 14 -19.47 19.60 32.07
C SER A 14 -20.57 20.20 32.96
N HIS A 15 -21.78 20.43 32.44
CA HIS A 15 -22.91 20.99 33.19
C HIS A 15 -24.18 20.12 33.14
N PRO A 16 -24.14 18.89 33.70
CA PRO A 16 -25.27 17.96 33.68
C PRO A 16 -26.49 18.42 34.48
N ASN A 17 -26.32 19.42 35.36
CA ASN A 17 -27.38 19.95 36.21
C ASN A 17 -28.38 20.86 35.47
N PHE A 18 -28.13 21.21 34.21
CA PHE A 18 -29.08 21.99 33.43
C PHE A 18 -30.32 21.18 33.06
N LYS A 19 -31.50 21.77 33.25
CA LYS A 19 -32.81 21.11 33.04
C LYS A 19 -32.96 20.49 31.64
N ASP A 20 -32.45 21.17 30.61
CA ASP A 20 -32.54 20.74 29.21
C ASP A 20 -31.25 20.10 28.69
N TYR A 21 -30.28 19.78 29.59
CA TYR A 21 -29.02 19.11 29.27
C TYR A 21 -29.16 17.95 28.28
N PRO A 22 -30.02 16.93 28.52
CA PRO A 22 -30.06 15.76 27.65
C PRO A 22 -30.56 16.10 26.24
N VAL A 23 -31.43 17.11 26.11
CA VAL A 23 -31.97 17.55 24.82
C VAL A 23 -30.92 18.28 24.00
N TYR A 24 -30.17 19.20 24.62
CA TYR A 24 -29.10 19.92 23.93
C TYR A 24 -27.95 18.99 23.54
N LEU A 25 -27.54 18.09 24.43
CA LEU A 25 -26.50 17.11 24.12
C LEU A 25 -26.91 16.22 22.94
N ALA A 26 -28.15 15.72 22.91
CA ALA A 26 -28.66 14.91 21.81
C ALA A 26 -28.63 15.67 20.48
N LYS A 27 -29.06 16.94 20.47
CA LYS A 27 -29.01 17.79 19.26
C LYS A 27 -27.58 18.04 18.77
N PHE A 28 -26.64 18.34 19.68
CA PHE A 28 -25.25 18.54 19.31
C PHE A 28 -24.61 17.27 18.75
N LYS A 29 -24.83 16.11 19.38
CA LYS A 29 -24.39 14.82 18.85
C LYS A 29 -24.98 14.52 17.47
N GLN A 30 -26.27 14.78 17.26
CA GLN A 30 -26.90 14.61 15.94
C GLN A 30 -26.26 15.50 14.87
N CYS A 31 -25.98 16.77 15.20
CA CYS A 31 -25.25 17.68 14.30
C CYS A 31 -23.84 17.16 14.00
N LEU A 32 -23.13 16.64 15.00
CA LEU A 32 -21.80 16.05 14.84
C LEU A 32 -21.83 14.85 13.89
N SER A 33 -22.72 13.87 14.12
CA SER A 33 -22.86 12.71 13.23
C SER A 33 -23.17 13.13 11.80
N ARG A 34 -24.03 14.14 11.61
CA ARG A 34 -24.34 14.64 10.27
C ARG A 34 -23.14 15.32 9.60
N ALA A 35 -22.36 16.09 10.35
CA ALA A 35 -21.13 16.69 9.85
C ALA A 35 -20.09 15.63 9.48
N MET A 36 -19.88 14.62 10.34
CA MET A 36 -19.00 13.48 10.07
C MET A 36 -19.41 12.73 8.80
N HIS A 37 -20.71 12.49 8.62
CA HIS A 37 -21.24 11.87 7.42
C HIS A 37 -20.94 12.67 6.15
N PHE A 38 -21.14 13.99 6.17
CA PHE A 38 -20.80 14.85 5.02
C PHE A 38 -19.29 14.87 4.73
N MET A 39 -18.45 14.89 5.76
CA MET A 39 -16.99 14.78 5.58
C MET A 39 -16.61 13.44 4.94
N LYS A 40 -17.16 12.32 5.44
CA LYS A 40 -16.96 10.98 4.87
C LYS A 40 -17.33 10.96 3.39
N ILE A 41 -18.56 11.38 3.06
CA ILE A 41 -19.06 11.38 1.69
C ILE A 41 -18.16 12.22 0.78
N HIS A 42 -17.75 13.41 1.21
CA HIS A 42 -16.92 14.28 0.40
C HIS A 42 -15.56 13.64 0.09
N ILE A 43 -14.89 13.09 1.10
CA ILE A 43 -13.56 12.47 0.96
C ILE A 43 -13.66 11.21 0.10
N VAL A 44 -14.58 10.30 0.44
CA VAL A 44 -14.81 9.04 -0.29
C VAL A 44 -15.17 9.31 -1.75
N ASN A 45 -16.12 10.20 -2.01
CA ASN A 45 -16.50 10.53 -3.39
C ASN A 45 -15.35 11.15 -4.17
N THR A 46 -14.50 11.95 -3.54
CA THR A 46 -13.33 12.53 -4.23
C THR A 46 -12.37 11.43 -4.70
N MET A 47 -12.07 10.46 -3.83
CA MET A 47 -11.16 9.34 -4.14
C MET A 47 -11.78 8.38 -5.17
N GLN A 48 -13.03 7.98 -4.97
CA GLN A 48 -13.74 7.06 -5.89
C GLN A 48 -13.97 7.68 -7.27
N HIS A 49 -14.32 8.97 -7.33
CA HIS A 49 -14.48 9.68 -8.58
C HIS A 49 -13.15 9.77 -9.35
N LEU A 50 -12.06 10.07 -8.65
CA LEU A 50 -10.72 10.12 -9.24
C LEU A 50 -10.33 8.76 -9.83
N THR A 51 -10.52 7.69 -9.06
CA THR A 51 -10.28 6.31 -9.50
C THR A 51 -11.11 5.98 -10.73
N SER A 52 -12.42 6.22 -10.68
CA SER A 52 -13.32 5.94 -11.80
C SER A 52 -12.93 6.70 -13.06
N GLN A 53 -12.45 7.94 -12.96
CA GLN A 53 -11.96 8.69 -14.12
C GLN A 53 -10.68 8.08 -14.72
N LEU A 54 -9.79 7.56 -13.89
CA LEU A 54 -8.54 6.94 -14.32
C LEU A 54 -8.78 5.56 -14.95
N THR A 55 -9.67 4.75 -14.37
CA THR A 55 -10.01 3.41 -14.90
C THR A 55 -10.84 3.47 -16.18
N LYS A 56 -11.77 4.44 -16.33
CA LYS A 56 -12.63 4.57 -17.52
C LYS A 56 -11.91 5.09 -18.77
N ARG A 57 -10.72 5.68 -18.61
CA ARG A 57 -9.95 6.23 -19.75
C ARG A 57 -9.24 5.18 -20.59
N ASP A 58 -9.41 3.90 -20.27
CA ASP A 58 -8.77 2.80 -20.99
C ASP A 58 -9.69 1.95 -21.92
N PRO A 59 -10.51 2.52 -22.83
CA PRO A 59 -11.20 1.71 -23.85
C PRO A 59 -10.28 1.21 -24.98
N MET A 60 -9.04 1.74 -25.09
CA MET A 60 -8.17 1.51 -26.25
C MET A 60 -6.79 0.92 -25.92
N GLY A 61 -6.38 0.77 -24.65
CA GLY A 61 -5.15 0.07 -24.28
C GLY A 61 -3.86 0.69 -24.84
N LEU A 62 -3.88 1.97 -25.21
CA LEU A 62 -2.77 2.67 -25.87
C LEU A 62 -1.82 3.38 -24.90
N THR A 63 -2.10 3.37 -23.60
CA THR A 63 -1.21 3.94 -22.60
C THR A 63 -0.18 2.90 -22.18
N ASN A 64 1.09 3.11 -22.54
CA ASN A 64 2.22 2.38 -21.95
C ASN A 64 2.10 2.38 -20.41
N ALA A 65 2.41 1.26 -19.75
CA ALA A 65 2.26 1.09 -18.30
C ALA A 65 2.95 2.20 -17.50
N ASP A 66 4.14 2.66 -17.91
CA ASP A 66 4.88 3.75 -17.25
C ASP A 66 4.13 5.09 -17.31
N ASN A 67 3.41 5.35 -18.41
CA ASN A 67 2.56 6.53 -18.54
C ASN A 67 1.33 6.44 -17.63
N ALA A 68 0.85 5.22 -17.35
CA ALA A 68 -0.28 5.00 -16.47
C ALA A 68 0.09 5.25 -15.00
N PHE A 69 1.19 4.68 -14.50
CA PHE A 69 1.66 4.92 -13.12
C PHE A 69 1.90 6.41 -12.86
N THR A 70 2.66 7.07 -13.74
CA THR A 70 2.95 8.51 -13.63
C THR A 70 1.65 9.32 -13.56
N LEU A 71 0.68 8.99 -14.42
CA LEU A 71 -0.63 9.66 -14.43
C LEU A 71 -1.39 9.42 -13.12
N TYR A 72 -1.41 8.19 -12.59
CA TYR A 72 -2.09 7.86 -11.35
C TYR A 72 -1.54 8.68 -10.18
N TYR A 73 -0.21 8.71 -10.01
CA TYR A 73 0.43 9.48 -8.94
C TYR A 73 0.19 10.98 -9.09
N VAL A 74 0.42 11.56 -10.27
CA VAL A 74 0.21 12.99 -10.51
C VAL A 74 -1.23 13.42 -10.21
N LYS A 75 -2.21 12.61 -10.62
CA LYS A 75 -3.63 12.93 -10.43
C LYS A 75 -4.06 12.82 -8.97
N TYR A 76 -3.56 11.84 -8.23
CA TYR A 76 -3.81 11.73 -6.79
C TYR A 76 -3.14 12.83 -6.00
N ARG A 77 -1.86 13.12 -6.27
CA ARG A 77 -1.11 14.23 -5.66
C ARG A 77 -1.81 15.56 -5.85
N ALA A 78 -2.36 15.82 -7.05
CA ALA A 78 -3.12 17.04 -7.33
C ALA A 78 -4.48 17.10 -6.60
N ALA A 79 -5.04 15.96 -6.17
CA ALA A 79 -6.28 15.89 -5.43
C ALA A 79 -6.09 15.94 -3.90
N ALA A 80 -4.91 15.55 -3.40
CA ALA A 80 -4.62 15.48 -1.96
C ALA A 80 -4.94 16.77 -1.19
N PRO A 81 -4.54 17.98 -1.65
CA PRO A 81 -4.80 19.22 -0.91
C PRO A 81 -6.29 19.52 -0.69
N LYS A 82 -7.18 18.95 -1.51
CA LYS A 82 -8.63 19.18 -1.43
C LYS A 82 -9.26 18.52 -0.21
N VAL A 83 -8.67 17.40 0.24
CA VAL A 83 -9.21 16.58 1.34
C VAL A 83 -8.29 16.57 2.57
N ARG A 84 -7.01 16.92 2.41
CA ARG A 84 -6.00 16.86 3.47
C ARG A 84 -6.42 17.58 4.76
N SER A 85 -6.86 18.83 4.67
CA SER A 85 -7.26 19.61 5.86
C SER A 85 -8.46 19.01 6.62
N LEU A 86 -9.35 18.30 5.92
CA LEU A 86 -10.46 17.57 6.55
C LEU A 86 -9.96 16.29 7.22
N ILE A 87 -9.06 15.55 6.56
CA ILE A 87 -8.44 14.34 7.10
C ILE A 87 -7.65 14.69 8.38
N GLU A 88 -6.83 15.73 8.37
CA GLU A 88 -6.06 16.18 9.54
C GLU A 88 -6.98 16.50 10.73
N GLN A 89 -8.12 17.14 10.48
CA GLN A 89 -9.12 17.41 11.52
C GLN A 89 -9.79 16.15 12.08
N ILE A 90 -9.97 15.11 11.25
CA ILE A 90 -10.48 13.81 11.66
C ILE A 90 -9.41 13.07 12.49
N GLU A 91 -8.15 13.05 12.02
CA GLU A 91 -7.02 12.43 12.70
C GLU A 91 -6.79 12.98 14.11
N GLN A 92 -6.89 14.30 14.29
CA GLN A 92 -6.76 14.95 15.60
C GLN A 92 -7.87 14.53 16.57
N ARG A 93 -9.09 14.29 16.07
CA ARG A 93 -10.25 13.93 16.89
C ARG A 93 -10.35 12.43 17.15
N ALA A 94 -9.85 11.61 16.24
CA ALA A 94 -9.83 10.15 16.35
C ALA A 94 -9.06 9.64 17.57
N GLU A 95 -8.11 10.41 18.12
CA GLU A 95 -7.40 10.07 19.35
C GLU A 95 -8.29 10.08 20.60
N LYS A 96 -9.36 10.88 20.58
CA LYS A 96 -10.19 11.16 21.75
C LYS A 96 -11.59 10.58 21.63
N VAL A 97 -12.10 10.45 20.41
CA VAL A 97 -13.50 10.11 20.15
C VAL A 97 -13.59 8.86 19.26
N PRO A 98 -14.19 7.75 19.75
CA PRO A 98 -14.29 6.50 18.99
C PRO A 98 -15.01 6.63 17.64
N GLU A 99 -16.03 7.49 17.55
CA GLU A 99 -16.77 7.71 16.30
C GLU A 99 -15.86 8.29 15.19
N TYR A 100 -14.90 9.15 15.56
CA TYR A 100 -13.91 9.68 14.62
C TYR A 100 -12.84 8.64 14.26
N HIS A 101 -12.51 7.73 15.17
CA HIS A 101 -11.62 6.61 14.88
C HIS A 101 -12.22 5.69 13.82
N GLN A 102 -13.49 5.28 13.99
CA GLN A 102 -14.21 4.48 12.98
C GLN A 102 -14.32 5.22 11.64
N LEU A 103 -14.60 6.52 11.67
CA LEU A 103 -14.64 7.33 10.45
C LEU A 103 -13.27 7.35 9.74
N LEU A 104 -12.18 7.53 10.48
CA LEU A 104 -10.83 7.51 9.93
C LEU A 104 -10.49 6.15 9.32
N ASP A 105 -10.88 5.07 9.99
CA ASP A 105 -10.70 3.70 9.49
C ASP A 105 -11.43 3.45 8.17
N ASP A 106 -12.67 3.94 8.05
CA ASP A 106 -13.45 3.85 6.82
C ASP A 106 -12.80 4.66 5.68
N ILE A 107 -12.19 5.80 5.99
CA ILE A 107 -11.49 6.64 5.01
C ILE A 107 -10.19 5.97 4.57
N HIS A 108 -9.40 5.41 5.50
CA HIS A 108 -8.21 4.62 5.18
C HIS A 108 -8.56 3.46 4.27
N GLN A 109 -9.58 2.68 4.62
CA GLN A 109 -10.01 1.54 3.82
C GLN A 109 -10.40 1.99 2.40
N CYS A 110 -11.23 3.02 2.29
CA CYS A 110 -11.63 3.53 0.97
C CYS A 110 -10.43 3.98 0.15
N TYR A 111 -9.47 4.70 0.74
CA TYR A 111 -8.25 5.13 0.05
C TYR A 111 -7.47 3.93 -0.49
N LEU A 112 -7.20 2.95 0.38
CA LEU A 112 -6.42 1.76 0.05
C LEU A 112 -7.12 0.90 -1.01
N ASP A 113 -8.43 0.69 -0.90
CA ASP A 113 -9.23 -0.01 -1.91
C ASP A 113 -9.12 0.67 -3.28
N GLN A 114 -9.15 2.01 -3.32
CA GLN A 114 -9.00 2.76 -4.56
C GLN A 114 -7.58 2.63 -5.14
N ARG A 115 -6.54 2.63 -4.29
CA ARG A 115 -5.15 2.41 -4.73
C ARG A 115 -4.95 0.99 -5.25
N GLU A 116 -5.44 0.00 -4.52
CA GLU A 116 -5.39 -1.41 -4.94
C GLU A 116 -6.02 -1.61 -6.32
N LEU A 117 -7.20 -1.02 -6.55
CA LEU A 117 -7.93 -1.13 -7.81
C LEU A 117 -7.16 -0.56 -9.00
N LEU A 118 -6.35 0.48 -8.79
CA LEU A 118 -5.53 1.10 -9.83
C LEU A 118 -4.22 0.35 -10.06
N LEU A 119 -3.56 -0.07 -8.99
CA LEU A 119 -2.20 -0.57 -9.05
C LEU A 119 -2.13 -2.06 -9.38
N SER A 120 -3.03 -2.89 -8.83
CA SER A 120 -2.93 -4.35 -8.97
C SER A 120 -2.91 -4.82 -10.43
N PRO A 121 -3.77 -4.32 -11.33
CA PRO A 121 -3.73 -4.71 -12.74
C PRO A 121 -2.44 -4.25 -13.44
N SER A 122 -2.00 -3.02 -13.17
CA SER A 122 -0.80 -2.45 -13.77
C SER A 122 0.47 -3.16 -13.31
N ILE A 123 0.59 -3.45 -12.01
CA ILE A 123 1.71 -4.21 -11.42
C ILE A 123 1.75 -5.61 -12.02
N THR A 124 0.61 -6.31 -12.05
CA THR A 124 0.53 -7.66 -12.63
C THR A 124 0.95 -7.67 -14.09
N SER A 125 0.51 -6.69 -14.88
CA SER A 125 0.90 -6.54 -16.29
C SER A 125 2.40 -6.29 -16.43
N THR A 126 2.96 -5.33 -15.69
CA THR A 126 4.38 -4.98 -15.74
C THR A 126 5.26 -6.17 -15.35
N ILE A 127 4.95 -6.88 -14.27
CA ILE A 127 5.72 -8.05 -13.83
C ILE A 127 5.63 -9.18 -14.87
N THR A 128 4.45 -9.39 -15.46
CA THR A 128 4.27 -10.37 -16.53
C THR A 128 5.12 -10.02 -17.76
N ASP A 129 5.20 -8.75 -18.13
CA ASP A 129 5.99 -8.29 -19.27
C ASP A 129 7.50 -8.34 -19.00
N LEU A 130 7.94 -7.99 -17.79
CA LEU A 130 9.33 -8.20 -17.34
C LEU A 130 9.72 -9.68 -17.46
N THR A 131 8.81 -10.58 -17.08
CA THR A 131 9.04 -12.04 -17.17
C THR A 131 9.18 -12.51 -18.60
N LYS A 132 8.36 -11.99 -19.53
CA LYS A 132 8.50 -12.30 -20.97
C LYS A 132 9.83 -11.81 -21.53
N GLN A 133 10.24 -10.60 -21.18
CA GLN A 133 11.48 -9.98 -21.67
C GLN A 133 12.74 -10.68 -21.14
N ASN A 134 12.74 -11.09 -19.88
CA ASN A 134 13.90 -11.66 -19.20
C ASN A 134 13.80 -13.18 -18.96
N SER A 135 13.00 -13.89 -19.77
CA SER A 135 12.76 -15.33 -19.61
C SER A 135 14.01 -16.22 -19.61
N LYS A 136 15.14 -15.72 -20.10
CA LYS A 136 16.44 -16.42 -20.14
C LYS A 136 17.41 -16.01 -19.03
N ASP A 137 17.18 -14.87 -18.39
CA ASP A 137 18.05 -14.31 -17.36
C ASP A 137 17.24 -14.08 -16.08
N HIS A 138 17.22 -15.11 -15.23
CA HIS A 138 16.50 -15.08 -13.96
C HIS A 138 17.07 -14.02 -13.01
N CYS A 139 18.37 -13.78 -13.04
CA CYS A 139 19.03 -12.79 -12.18
C CYS A 139 18.61 -11.37 -12.57
N ALA A 140 18.65 -11.04 -13.86
CA ALA A 140 18.15 -9.77 -14.37
C ALA A 140 16.66 -9.57 -14.06
N LEU A 141 15.84 -10.62 -14.24
CA LEU A 141 14.42 -10.57 -13.93
C LEU A 141 14.16 -10.23 -12.45
N VAL A 142 14.83 -10.92 -11.52
CA VAL A 142 14.67 -10.67 -10.09
C VAL A 142 15.10 -9.25 -9.73
N ARG A 143 16.26 -8.80 -10.23
CA ARG A 143 16.73 -7.41 -10.00
C ARG A 143 15.72 -6.38 -10.51
N SER A 144 15.24 -6.52 -11.75
CA SER A 144 14.27 -5.57 -12.32
C SER A 144 12.91 -5.62 -11.61
N GLY A 145 12.40 -6.81 -11.27
CA GLY A 145 11.13 -6.96 -10.56
C GLY A 145 11.17 -6.39 -9.14
N CYS A 146 12.26 -6.66 -8.41
CA CYS A 146 12.48 -6.10 -7.08
C CYS A 146 12.66 -4.58 -7.11
N ALA A 147 13.49 -4.05 -8.02
CA ALA A 147 13.68 -2.60 -8.16
C ALA A 147 12.36 -1.88 -8.48
N PHE A 148 11.53 -2.46 -9.36
CA PHE A 148 10.20 -1.95 -9.65
C PHE A 148 9.32 -1.90 -8.40
N MET A 149 9.25 -3.01 -7.63
CA MET A 149 8.42 -3.04 -6.41
C MET A 149 8.94 -2.11 -5.31
N VAL A 150 10.25 -1.94 -5.16
CA VAL A 150 10.85 -0.96 -4.26
C VAL A 150 10.34 0.45 -4.58
N HIS A 151 10.35 0.83 -5.87
CA HIS A 151 9.82 2.13 -6.28
C HIS A 151 8.32 2.28 -6.02
N VAL A 152 7.52 1.24 -6.30
CA VAL A 152 6.08 1.25 -6.01
C VAL A 152 5.83 1.46 -4.51
N CYS A 153 6.52 0.73 -3.63
CA CYS A 153 6.37 0.89 -2.18
C CYS A 153 6.74 2.31 -1.73
N GLN A 154 7.87 2.84 -2.20
CA GLN A 154 8.31 4.20 -1.85
C GLN A 154 7.33 5.27 -2.33
N ASP A 155 6.87 5.18 -3.57
CA ASP A 155 5.93 6.14 -4.15
C ASP A 155 4.56 6.09 -3.46
N GLU A 156 4.06 4.90 -3.10
CA GLU A 156 2.81 4.77 -2.33
C GLU A 156 2.95 5.31 -0.91
N HIS A 157 4.05 5.07 -0.21
CA HIS A 157 4.31 5.70 1.08
C HIS A 157 4.36 7.23 0.96
N GLN A 158 5.03 7.76 -0.06
CA GLN A 158 5.10 9.19 -0.30
C GLN A 158 3.70 9.76 -0.57
N LEU A 159 2.92 9.11 -1.43
CA LEU A 159 1.57 9.54 -1.78
C LEU A 159 0.63 9.46 -0.57
N TYR A 160 0.71 8.41 0.23
CA TYR A 160 -0.09 8.26 1.44
C TYR A 160 0.15 9.45 2.39
N ASN A 161 1.42 9.84 2.59
CA ASN A 161 1.80 10.97 3.43
C ASN A 161 1.31 12.34 2.90
N GLU A 162 0.87 12.44 1.63
CA GLU A 162 0.23 13.64 1.09
C GLU A 162 -1.23 13.76 1.51
N PHE A 163 -1.91 12.65 1.83
CA PHE A 163 -3.29 12.63 2.28
C PHE A 163 -3.41 12.56 3.81
N PHE A 164 -2.57 11.76 4.45
CA PHE A 164 -2.62 11.42 5.87
C PHE A 164 -1.37 11.92 6.59
N SER A 165 -1.49 12.25 7.87
CA SER A 165 -0.36 12.70 8.70
C SER A 165 0.11 11.62 9.67
N LYS A 166 -0.69 10.56 9.85
CA LYS A 166 -0.39 9.45 10.76
C LYS A 166 -0.17 8.16 9.98
N PRO A 167 0.78 7.30 10.39
CA PRO A 167 0.97 6.00 9.76
C PRO A 167 -0.21 5.06 10.07
N THR A 168 -0.43 4.09 9.19
CA THR A 168 -1.44 3.04 9.38
C THR A 168 -0.86 1.69 8.96
N PRO A 169 -1.04 0.61 9.75
CA PRO A 169 -0.58 -0.72 9.38
C PRO A 169 -1.31 -1.26 8.13
N LYS A 170 -2.50 -0.75 7.82
CA LYS A 170 -3.27 -1.13 6.63
C LYS A 170 -2.55 -0.79 5.32
N LEU A 171 -1.64 0.20 5.33
CA LEU A 171 -0.82 0.52 4.16
C LEU A 171 0.19 -0.61 3.92
N ASP A 172 0.85 -1.08 4.97
CA ASP A 172 1.80 -2.19 4.88
C ASP A 172 1.10 -3.46 4.41
N GLU A 173 -0.12 -3.74 4.89
CA GLU A 173 -0.95 -4.88 4.44
C GLU A 173 -1.27 -4.80 2.94
N LEU A 174 -1.61 -3.61 2.43
CA LEU A 174 -1.83 -3.40 0.99
C LEU A 174 -0.54 -3.64 0.20
N LEU A 175 0.57 -3.05 0.64
CA LEU A 175 1.85 -3.18 -0.04
C LEU A 175 2.35 -4.62 -0.05
N GLU A 176 2.13 -5.38 1.01
CA GLU A 176 2.48 -6.79 1.07
C GLU A 176 1.68 -7.58 0.03
N LYS A 177 0.36 -7.33 -0.04
CA LYS A 177 -0.51 -7.92 -1.07
C LYS A 177 -0.04 -7.59 -2.50
N LEU A 178 0.42 -6.37 -2.76
CA LEU A 178 0.97 -6.00 -4.07
C LEU A 178 2.33 -6.67 -4.35
N CYS A 179 3.19 -6.80 -3.33
CA CYS A 179 4.47 -7.51 -3.42
C CYS A 179 4.28 -9.02 -3.67
N LEU A 180 3.21 -9.63 -3.16
CA LEU A 180 2.89 -11.04 -3.45
C LEU A 180 2.67 -11.29 -4.95
N SER A 181 2.24 -10.31 -5.73
CA SER A 181 2.18 -10.44 -7.21
C SER A 181 3.56 -10.74 -7.82
N LEU A 182 4.64 -10.19 -7.25
CA LEU A 182 6.00 -10.49 -7.68
C LEU A 182 6.39 -11.91 -7.27
N TYR A 183 6.10 -12.30 -6.03
CA TYR A 183 6.35 -13.63 -5.52
C TYR A 183 5.68 -14.72 -6.37
N ASP A 184 4.40 -14.56 -6.69
CA ASP A 184 3.62 -15.54 -7.43
C ASP A 184 4.17 -15.80 -8.83
N VAL A 185 4.78 -14.80 -9.46
CA VAL A 185 5.41 -14.92 -10.78
C VAL A 185 6.81 -15.52 -10.69
N LEU A 186 7.59 -15.15 -9.69
CA LEU A 186 8.98 -15.61 -9.54
C LEU A 186 9.08 -17.02 -8.95
N ARG A 187 8.14 -17.42 -8.09
CA ARG A 187 8.16 -18.72 -7.42
C ARG A 187 8.21 -19.90 -8.40
N PRO A 188 7.37 -19.96 -9.46
CA PRO A 188 7.49 -20.98 -10.49
C PRO A 188 8.86 -20.99 -11.16
N LEU A 189 9.51 -19.84 -11.35
CA LEU A 189 10.84 -19.80 -11.96
C LEU A 189 11.87 -20.42 -11.02
N ILE A 190 11.87 -20.02 -9.74
CA ILE A 190 12.80 -20.49 -8.71
C ILE A 190 12.77 -22.02 -8.59
N ILE A 191 11.58 -22.63 -8.51
CA ILE A 191 11.46 -24.10 -8.36
C ILE A 191 11.98 -24.87 -9.59
N HIS A 192 11.98 -24.25 -10.77
CA HIS A 192 12.46 -24.87 -12.01
C HIS A 192 13.94 -24.59 -12.27
N VAL A 193 14.62 -23.69 -11.53
CA VAL A 193 16.06 -23.48 -11.68
C VAL A 193 16.81 -24.77 -11.32
N VAL A 194 17.73 -25.15 -12.21
CA VAL A 194 18.54 -26.38 -12.13
C VAL A 194 20.00 -26.05 -11.78
N HIS A 195 20.50 -24.92 -12.27
CA HIS A 195 21.89 -24.49 -12.15
C HIS A 195 22.19 -23.92 -10.77
N LEU A 196 23.18 -24.50 -10.07
CA LEU A 196 23.60 -24.06 -8.74
C LEU A 196 24.16 -22.64 -8.74
N GLU A 197 24.86 -22.25 -9.80
CA GLU A 197 25.43 -20.92 -9.96
C GLU A 197 24.33 -19.85 -9.97
N THR A 198 23.27 -20.05 -10.75
CA THR A 198 22.10 -19.16 -10.78
C THR A 198 21.42 -19.06 -9.41
N LEU A 199 21.22 -20.19 -8.72
CA LEU A 199 20.62 -20.19 -7.38
C LEU A 199 21.49 -19.43 -6.36
N SER A 200 22.81 -19.60 -6.42
CA SER A 200 23.75 -18.88 -5.56
C SER A 200 23.75 -17.38 -5.85
N GLU A 201 23.70 -16.98 -7.12
CA GLU A 201 23.62 -15.57 -7.50
C GLU A 201 22.29 -14.96 -7.05
N LEU A 202 21.16 -15.66 -7.23
CA LEU A 202 19.86 -15.23 -6.74
C LEU A 202 19.84 -15.01 -5.21
N CYS A 203 20.47 -15.90 -4.44
CA CYS A 203 20.67 -15.69 -3.00
C CYS A 203 21.46 -14.40 -2.72
N GLY A 204 22.53 -14.15 -3.48
CA GLY A 204 23.34 -12.94 -3.37
C GLY A 204 22.54 -11.66 -3.67
N ILE A 205 21.73 -11.68 -4.73
CA ILE A 205 20.87 -10.55 -5.11
C ILE A 205 19.85 -10.26 -4.02
N LEU A 206 19.09 -11.27 -3.59
CA LEU A 206 18.03 -11.08 -2.61
C LEU A 206 18.61 -10.65 -1.26
N LYS A 207 19.72 -11.24 -0.81
CA LYS A 207 20.31 -10.90 0.48
C LYS A 207 21.05 -9.57 0.45
N ASN A 208 22.05 -9.42 -0.43
CA ASN A 208 22.97 -8.30 -0.36
C ASN A 208 22.37 -7.07 -1.05
N GLU A 209 21.86 -7.21 -2.28
CA GLU A 209 21.33 -6.07 -3.02
C GLU A 209 19.95 -5.64 -2.46
N MET A 210 19.04 -6.58 -2.22
CA MET A 210 17.66 -6.20 -1.84
C MET A 210 17.50 -5.96 -0.34
N LEU A 211 17.90 -6.90 0.52
CA LEU A 211 17.71 -6.76 1.97
C LEU A 211 18.74 -5.81 2.60
N GLU A 212 20.04 -5.96 2.28
CA GLU A 212 21.09 -5.15 2.90
C GLU A 212 21.18 -3.75 2.29
N ASP A 213 21.11 -3.56 0.96
CA ASP A 213 21.24 -2.23 0.36
C ASP A 213 19.90 -1.44 0.30
N HIS A 214 18.79 -2.06 -0.11
CA HIS A 214 17.53 -1.33 -0.26
C HIS A 214 16.71 -1.25 1.03
N VAL A 215 16.38 -2.41 1.63
CA VAL A 215 15.50 -2.49 2.80
C VAL A 215 16.14 -1.84 4.03
N HIS A 216 17.40 -2.12 4.33
CA HIS A 216 18.07 -1.53 5.49
C HIS A 216 18.04 0.01 5.47
N ASN A 217 18.25 0.61 4.30
CA ASN A 217 18.26 2.06 4.13
C ASN A 217 16.86 2.69 4.17
N ASN A 218 15.78 1.92 3.94
CA ASN A 218 14.40 2.42 3.85
C ASN A 218 13.41 1.57 4.65
N ALA A 219 13.82 1.12 5.84
CA ALA A 219 13.09 0.12 6.63
C ALA A 219 11.63 0.52 6.96
N SER A 220 11.33 1.81 7.07
CA SER A 220 9.98 2.31 7.36
C SER A 220 9.02 2.27 6.16
N GLN A 221 9.53 2.15 4.93
CA GLN A 221 8.73 2.14 3.70
C GLN A 221 8.74 0.78 2.99
N LEU A 222 9.71 -0.07 3.33
CA LEU A 222 9.93 -1.36 2.67
C LEU A 222 9.64 -2.55 3.59
N GLY A 223 8.93 -2.36 4.71
CA GLY A 223 8.59 -3.45 5.63
C GLY A 223 7.80 -4.58 4.96
N ALA A 224 6.80 -4.23 4.15
CA ALA A 224 6.04 -5.20 3.36
C ALA A 224 6.90 -5.94 2.32
N PHE A 225 7.80 -5.22 1.65
CA PHE A 225 8.72 -5.78 0.66
C PHE A 225 9.76 -6.71 1.31
N ASP A 226 10.28 -6.36 2.48
CA ASP A 226 11.20 -7.17 3.28
C ASP A 226 10.64 -8.56 3.58
N THR A 227 9.37 -8.64 4.02
CA THR A 227 8.69 -9.91 4.28
C THR A 227 8.69 -10.82 3.05
N VAL A 228 8.29 -10.27 1.90
CA VAL A 228 8.19 -11.05 0.65
C VAL A 228 9.56 -11.47 0.13
N VAL A 229 10.56 -10.59 0.19
CA VAL A 229 11.94 -10.91 -0.23
C VAL A 229 12.58 -11.95 0.67
N LYS A 230 12.35 -11.91 1.98
CA LYS A 230 12.80 -12.95 2.92
C LYS A 230 12.20 -14.30 2.57
N GLN A 231 10.89 -14.35 2.31
CA GLN A 231 10.22 -15.58 1.89
C GLN A 231 10.80 -16.11 0.56
N MET A 232 11.06 -15.24 -0.43
CA MET A 232 11.72 -15.66 -1.67
C MET A 232 13.13 -16.20 -1.40
N LEU A 233 13.90 -15.55 -0.53
CA LEU A 233 15.25 -15.95 -0.21
C LEU A 233 15.28 -17.34 0.44
N GLU A 234 14.35 -17.62 1.36
CA GLU A 234 14.18 -18.95 1.95
C GLU A 234 13.91 -20.02 0.87
N ASP A 235 12.98 -19.76 -0.05
CA ASP A 235 12.67 -20.68 -1.16
C ASP A 235 13.88 -20.95 -2.07
N VAL A 236 14.66 -19.91 -2.41
CA VAL A 236 15.88 -20.05 -3.23
C VAL A 236 16.95 -20.84 -2.46
N GLN A 237 17.11 -20.59 -1.17
CA GLN A 237 18.07 -21.31 -0.32
C GLN A 237 17.72 -22.79 -0.18
N GLU A 238 16.46 -23.12 0.10
CA GLU A 238 15.99 -24.51 0.15
C GLU A 238 16.24 -25.22 -1.19
N ARG A 239 15.93 -24.54 -2.29
CA ARG A 239 16.17 -25.08 -3.63
C ARG A 239 17.65 -25.31 -3.91
N LEU A 240 18.52 -24.39 -3.49
CA LEU A 240 19.98 -24.52 -3.62
C LEU A 240 20.50 -25.72 -2.84
N VAL A 241 20.08 -25.90 -1.59
CA VAL A 241 20.45 -27.04 -0.75
C VAL A 241 20.02 -28.36 -1.41
N TYR A 242 18.77 -28.43 -1.87
CA TYR A 242 18.24 -29.61 -2.54
C TYR A 242 19.05 -29.98 -3.81
N ARG A 243 19.32 -29.01 -4.68
CA ARG A 243 20.10 -29.24 -5.90
C ARG A 243 21.54 -29.62 -5.61
N THR A 244 22.13 -29.06 -4.56
CA THR A 244 23.50 -29.39 -4.12
C THR A 244 23.58 -30.84 -3.63
N HIS A 245 22.59 -31.29 -2.85
CA HIS A 245 22.52 -32.67 -2.38
C HIS A 245 22.39 -33.67 -3.54
N ILE A 246 21.55 -33.37 -4.54
CA ILE A 246 21.45 -34.20 -5.76
C ILE A 246 22.78 -34.23 -6.49
N TYR A 247 23.41 -33.08 -6.72
CA TYR A 247 24.68 -32.99 -7.43
C TYR A 247 25.77 -33.86 -6.76
N ILE A 248 25.91 -33.78 -5.44
CA ILE A 248 26.86 -34.59 -4.67
C ILE A 248 26.58 -36.09 -4.85
N HIS A 249 25.30 -36.49 -4.78
CA HIS A 249 24.92 -37.90 -4.91
C HIS A 249 25.03 -38.47 -6.33
N THR A 250 24.99 -37.61 -7.36
CA THR A 250 24.92 -38.07 -8.76
C THR A 250 26.26 -37.95 -9.49
N ASP A 251 27.08 -36.94 -9.15
CA ASP A 251 28.32 -36.62 -9.88
C ASP A 251 29.61 -36.83 -9.06
N ILE A 252 29.54 -37.03 -7.73
CA ILE A 252 30.73 -37.13 -6.86
C ILE A 252 30.90 -38.53 -6.22
N ILE A 253 29.80 -39.24 -5.95
CA ILE A 253 29.80 -40.60 -5.34
C ILE A 253 29.60 -41.64 -6.44
#